data_AF-A0A9E6EG45-F1
#
_entry.id   AF-A0A9E6EG45-F1
#
_cell.length_a   1.000
_cell.length_b   1.000
_cell.length_c   1.000
_cell.angle_alpha   90.00
_cell.angle_beta   90.00
_cell.angle_gamma   90.00
#
_symmetry.space_group_name_H-M   'P 1'
#
loop_
_entity.id
_entity.type
_entity.pdbx_description
1 polymer ?
#
loop_
_entity_poly.entity_id
_entity_poly.type
_entity_poly.pdbx_seq_one_letter_code
_entity_poly.pdbx_strand_id
1 'polypeptide(L)'
;MLGNGDGKIIQTIGAYDAGETLHGIYRVFVSFMDTRFIASRGQMLWQRYYDTGEMQVVKNEPKMVELELKNFPDLPLGHEHELIGWMGEALRITGVSGINVAHPSCCARGDGVCRFVLSWE
;
A
#
# COMPACT_ATOMS: atom_id res chain seq x y z
N MET A 1 24.44 7.12 -9.20
CA MET A 1 23.36 7.07 -8.20
C MET A 1 22.05 6.97 -8.94
N LEU A 2 21.13 6.11 -8.52
CA LEU A 2 19.78 6.04 -9.07
C LEU A 2 18.89 7.02 -8.30
N GLY A 3 18.22 7.94 -9.00
CA GLY A 3 17.26 8.88 -8.42
C GLY A 3 17.87 10.17 -7.89
N ASN A 4 16.98 11.09 -7.47
CA ASN A 4 17.28 12.43 -6.95
C ASN A 4 16.99 12.58 -5.44
N GLY A 5 16.61 11.49 -4.76
CA GLY A 5 16.22 11.49 -3.35
C GLY A 5 14.75 11.77 -3.07
N ASP A 6 13.88 11.90 -4.09
CA ASP A 6 12.44 12.19 -3.91
C ASP A 6 11.54 10.95 -3.69
N GLY A 7 12.13 9.76 -3.59
CA GLY A 7 11.40 8.51 -3.35
C GLY A 7 10.66 7.93 -4.56
N LYS A 8 10.56 8.63 -5.70
CA LYS A 8 9.77 8.16 -6.86
C LYS A 8 10.30 6.87 -7.50
N ILE A 9 11.62 6.67 -7.48
CA ILE A 9 12.20 5.41 -7.95
C ILE A 9 11.75 4.25 -7.06
N ILE A 10 11.67 4.47 -5.74
CA ILE A 10 11.22 3.44 -4.81
C ILE A 10 9.73 3.14 -5.04
N GLN A 11 8.91 4.15 -5.31
CA GLN A 11 7.50 3.95 -5.71
C GLN A 11 7.41 3.13 -7.00
N THR A 12 8.29 3.37 -7.98
CA THR A 12 8.33 2.59 -9.22
C THR A 12 8.69 1.13 -8.95
N ILE A 13 9.63 0.89 -8.04
CA ILE A 13 10.03 -0.46 -7.61
C ILE A 13 8.86 -1.16 -6.90
N GLY A 14 8.20 -0.50 -5.95
CA GLY A 14 7.04 -1.07 -5.24
C GLY A 14 5.87 -1.39 -6.18
N ALA A 15 5.62 -0.53 -7.17
CA ALA A 15 4.63 -0.81 -8.20
C ALA A 15 5.02 -2.05 -9.04
N TYR A 16 6.28 -2.18 -9.44
CA TYR A 16 6.73 -3.38 -10.13
C TYR A 16 6.60 -4.65 -9.26
N ASP A 17 6.98 -4.57 -7.99
CA ASP A 17 6.86 -5.67 -7.02
C ASP A 17 5.41 -6.11 -6.81
N ALA A 18 4.46 -5.17 -6.70
CA ALA A 18 3.04 -5.48 -6.66
C ALA A 18 2.58 -6.26 -7.89
N GLY A 19 3.04 -5.86 -9.09
CA GLY A 19 2.78 -6.59 -10.33
C GLY A 19 3.23 -8.05 -10.25
N GLU A 20 4.47 -8.30 -9.82
CA GLU A 20 5.03 -9.65 -9.73
C GLU A 20 4.36 -10.48 -8.63
N THR A 21 4.19 -9.91 -7.43
CA THR A 21 3.64 -10.61 -6.26
C THR A 21 2.15 -10.92 -6.40
N LEU A 22 1.36 -10.00 -6.96
CA LEU A 22 -0.09 -10.17 -7.14
C LEU A 22 -0.42 -11.03 -8.36
N HIS A 23 0.33 -10.92 -9.47
CA HIS A 23 0.15 -11.82 -10.62
C HIS A 23 0.62 -13.25 -10.35
N GLY A 24 1.56 -13.47 -9.43
CA GLY A 24 2.01 -14.80 -9.04
C GLY A 24 1.02 -15.54 -8.16
N ILE A 25 0.85 -15.09 -6.91
CA ILE A 25 0.14 -15.83 -5.86
C ILE A 25 -1.38 -15.62 -5.92
N TYR A 26 -1.83 -14.47 -6.41
CA TYR A 26 -3.23 -14.04 -6.32
C TYR A 26 -3.94 -13.92 -7.67
N ARG A 27 -3.32 -14.38 -8.76
CA ARG A 27 -3.83 -14.28 -10.15
C ARG A 27 -5.32 -14.59 -10.33
N VAL A 28 -5.83 -15.58 -9.61
CA VAL A 28 -7.24 -16.04 -9.70
C VAL A 28 -8.18 -15.16 -8.88
N PHE A 29 -7.69 -14.49 -7.84
CA PHE A 29 -8.48 -13.66 -6.93
C PHE A 29 -8.57 -12.20 -7.39
N VAL A 30 -7.52 -11.63 -8.00
CA VAL A 30 -7.49 -10.20 -8.30
C VAL A 30 -8.48 -9.79 -9.40
N SER A 31 -8.78 -10.67 -10.37
CA SER A 31 -9.76 -10.36 -11.45
C SER A 31 -11.23 -10.35 -11.01
N PHE A 32 -11.56 -10.82 -9.80
CA PHE A 32 -12.94 -10.85 -9.27
C PHE A 32 -13.11 -10.08 -7.94
N MET A 33 -12.06 -9.41 -7.47
CA MET A 33 -12.12 -8.71 -6.19
C MET A 33 -12.77 -7.33 -6.34
N ASP A 34 -13.88 -7.11 -5.64
CA ASP A 34 -14.38 -5.77 -5.33
C ASP A 34 -13.24 -5.00 -4.61
N THR A 35 -13.07 -3.73 -4.92
CA THR A 35 -12.19 -2.79 -4.18
C THR A 35 -12.35 -2.89 -2.66
N ARG A 36 -13.55 -3.18 -2.16
CA ARG A 36 -13.84 -3.43 -0.73
C ARG A 36 -13.10 -4.65 -0.16
N PHE A 37 -12.75 -5.62 -1.02
CA PHE A 37 -11.97 -6.80 -0.66
C PHE A 37 -10.48 -6.48 -0.49
N ILE A 38 -9.94 -5.47 -1.17
CA ILE A 38 -8.52 -5.06 -1.04
C ILE A 38 -8.23 -4.56 0.37
N ALA A 39 -9.12 -3.75 0.96
CA ALA A 39 -8.98 -3.25 2.32
C ALA A 39 -8.83 -4.40 3.33
N SER A 40 -9.72 -5.40 3.25
CA SER A 40 -9.69 -6.58 4.13
C SER A 40 -8.46 -7.47 3.93
N ARG A 41 -7.87 -7.46 2.73
CA ARG A 41 -6.68 -8.26 2.40
C ARG A 41 -5.38 -7.53 2.71
N GLY A 42 -5.35 -6.20 2.73
CA GLY A 42 -4.16 -5.41 3.08
C GLY A 42 -3.59 -5.81 4.43
N GLN A 43 -4.44 -5.93 5.46
CA GLN A 43 -4.05 -6.42 6.78
C GLN A 43 -3.49 -7.86 6.76
N MET A 44 -4.16 -8.76 6.03
CA MET A 44 -3.73 -10.16 5.92
C MET A 44 -2.38 -10.28 5.19
N LEU A 45 -2.20 -9.53 4.11
CA LEU A 45 -0.95 -9.50 3.34
C LEU A 45 0.17 -8.94 4.19
N TRP A 46 -0.09 -7.88 4.96
CA TRP A 46 0.88 -7.33 5.89
C TRP A 46 1.43 -8.40 6.84
N GLN A 47 0.54 -9.10 7.56
CA GLN A 47 0.93 -10.15 8.50
C GLN A 47 1.64 -11.35 7.84
N ARG A 48 1.52 -11.49 6.52
CA ARG A 48 2.21 -12.54 5.76
C ARG A 48 3.65 -12.13 5.41
N TYR A 49 3.89 -10.87 5.10
CA TYR A 49 5.18 -10.37 4.65
C TYR A 49 6.03 -9.75 5.77
N TYR A 50 5.37 -9.26 6.82
CA TYR A 50 6.00 -8.55 7.93
C TYR A 50 5.71 -9.26 9.25
N ASP A 51 6.74 -9.37 10.08
CA ASP A 51 6.67 -9.81 11.48
C ASP A 51 6.43 -8.65 12.45
N THR A 52 6.50 -7.42 11.94
CA THR A 52 6.45 -6.17 12.70
C THR A 52 5.38 -5.24 12.15
N GLY A 53 4.77 -4.48 13.04
CA GLY A 53 3.73 -3.52 12.69
C GLY A 53 2.36 -4.15 12.50
N GLU A 54 1.34 -3.35 12.80
CA GLU A 54 -0.07 -3.75 12.74
C GLU A 54 -0.80 -2.86 11.74
N MET A 55 -1.12 -3.42 10.57
CA MET A 55 -1.95 -2.74 9.58
C MET A 55 -3.44 -3.00 9.85
N GLN A 56 -4.23 -1.94 9.85
CA GLN A 56 -5.68 -1.99 10.04
C GLN A 56 -6.40 -1.06 9.06
N VAL A 57 -7.65 -1.38 8.72
CA VAL A 57 -8.54 -0.50 7.96
C VAL A 57 -9.25 0.43 8.96
N VAL A 58 -9.09 1.74 8.78
CA VAL A 58 -9.79 2.73 9.62
C VAL A 58 -11.01 3.35 8.93
N LYS A 59 -11.02 3.35 7.60
CA LYS A 59 -12.17 3.80 6.81
C LYS A 59 -12.29 2.98 5.52
N ASN A 60 -13.53 2.63 5.15
CA ASN A 60 -13.83 1.86 3.96
C ASN A 60 -15.11 2.40 3.30
N GLU A 61 -14.92 3.20 2.26
CA GLU A 61 -15.96 3.85 1.47
C GLU A 61 -15.95 3.29 0.04
N PRO A 62 -17.02 3.49 -0.76
CA PRO A 62 -17.11 2.93 -2.12
C PRO A 62 -15.94 3.28 -3.08
N LYS A 63 -15.25 4.40 -2.84
CA LYS A 63 -14.16 4.91 -3.70
C LYS A 63 -12.92 5.34 -2.92
N MET A 64 -12.85 4.96 -1.65
CA MET A 64 -11.76 5.36 -0.78
C MET A 64 -11.58 4.39 0.37
N VAL A 65 -10.34 4.03 0.68
CA VAL A 65 -9.97 3.24 1.84
C VAL A 65 -8.85 3.97 2.57
N GLU A 66 -8.94 3.99 3.90
CA GLU A 66 -7.87 4.49 4.75
C GLU A 66 -7.31 3.35 5.60
N LEU A 67 -5.99 3.21 5.56
CA LEU A 67 -5.22 2.22 6.30
C LEU A 67 -4.33 2.93 7.32
N GLU A 68 -4.23 2.34 8.52
CA GLU A 68 -3.24 2.72 9.52
C GLU A 68 -2.27 1.58 9.76
N LEU A 69 -0.98 1.88 9.74
CA LEU A 69 0.09 1.00 10.21
C LEU A 69 0.63 1.55 11.54
N LYS A 70 0.54 0.72 12.58
CA LYS A 70 0.96 1.01 13.96
C LYS A 70 2.09 0.09 14.38
N ASN A 71 2.69 0.36 15.53
CA ASN A 71 3.65 -0.54 16.20
C ASN A 71 4.86 -0.94 15.33
N PHE A 72 5.32 -0.01 14.48
CA PHE A 72 6.53 -0.16 13.68
C PHE A 72 7.48 1.02 13.92
N PRO A 73 8.13 1.08 15.08
CA PRO A 73 8.96 2.23 15.47
C PRO A 73 10.19 2.40 14.57
N ASP A 74 10.77 1.30 14.09
CA ASP A 74 12.00 1.29 13.28
C ASP A 74 11.72 1.14 11.78
N LEU A 75 10.60 1.69 11.30
CA LEU A 75 10.23 1.63 9.89
C LEU A 75 11.33 2.29 9.04
N PRO A 76 12.00 1.56 8.12
CA PRO A 76 13.09 2.13 7.34
C PRO A 76 12.63 3.30 6.48
N LEU A 77 13.43 4.37 6.44
CA LEU A 77 13.23 5.47 5.51
C LEU A 77 13.18 4.94 4.08
N GLY A 78 12.18 5.39 3.32
CA GLY A 78 11.92 4.94 1.95
C GLY A 78 10.97 3.74 1.85
N HIS A 79 10.78 2.96 2.92
CA HIS A 79 9.77 1.88 2.89
C HIS A 79 8.36 2.42 2.66
N GLU A 80 8.05 3.59 3.22
CA GLU A 80 6.80 4.30 2.95
C GLU A 80 6.58 4.61 1.47
N HIS A 81 7.64 4.89 0.71
CA HIS A 81 7.54 5.12 -0.74
C HIS A 81 7.32 3.83 -1.51
N GLU A 82 7.90 2.72 -1.08
CA GLU A 82 7.65 1.40 -1.66
C GLU A 82 6.16 1.06 -1.51
N LEU A 83 5.61 1.19 -0.30
CA LEU A 83 4.20 0.91 -0.01
C LEU A 83 3.24 1.80 -0.81
N ILE A 84 3.56 3.09 -1.00
CA ILE A 84 2.76 3.98 -1.85
C ILE A 84 2.66 3.43 -3.27
N GLY A 85 3.79 3.03 -3.86
CA GLY A 85 3.85 2.45 -5.20
C GLY A 85 3.11 1.12 -5.28
N TRP A 86 3.36 0.24 -4.31
CA TRP A 86 2.76 -1.09 -4.23
C TRP A 86 1.24 -1.01 -4.14
N MET A 87 0.71 -0.18 -3.22
CA MET A 87 -0.73 0.02 -3.03
C MET A 87 -1.40 0.62 -4.27
N GLY A 88 -0.74 1.58 -4.93
CA GLY A 88 -1.23 2.20 -6.15
C GLY A 88 -1.38 1.18 -7.28
N GLU A 89 -0.37 0.33 -7.48
CA GLU A 89 -0.43 -0.74 -8.47
C GLU A 89 -1.46 -1.81 -8.12
N ALA A 90 -1.55 -2.20 -6.85
CA ALA A 90 -2.53 -3.18 -6.40
C ALA A 90 -3.97 -2.77 -6.76
N LEU A 91 -4.30 -1.48 -6.59
CA LEU A 91 -5.58 -0.93 -7.05
C LEU A 91 -5.69 -0.96 -8.57
N ARG A 92 -4.64 -0.57 -9.29
CA ARG A 92 -4.64 -0.54 -10.77
C ARG A 92 -4.94 -1.91 -11.36
N ILE A 93 -4.42 -2.99 -10.77
CA ILE A 93 -4.66 -4.37 -11.23
C ILE A 93 -6.13 -4.78 -11.07
N THR A 94 -6.87 -4.19 -10.12
CA THR A 94 -8.33 -4.43 -10.01
C THR A 94 -9.17 -3.73 -11.06
N GLY A 95 -8.55 -2.91 -11.92
CA GLY A 95 -9.21 -2.27 -13.06
C GLY A 95 -9.85 -0.91 -12.77
N VAL A 96 -9.64 -0.35 -11.57
CA VAL A 96 -10.07 1.03 -11.26
C VAL A 96 -9.12 2.08 -11.85
N SER A 97 -9.64 3.28 -12.11
CA SER A 97 -8.89 4.41 -12.65
C SER A 97 -8.83 5.58 -11.65
N GLY A 98 -8.12 6.65 -11.99
CA GLY A 98 -8.05 7.85 -11.14
C GLY A 98 -7.43 7.60 -9.76
N ILE A 99 -6.47 6.67 -9.68
CA ILE A 99 -5.90 6.22 -8.41
C ILE A 99 -5.03 7.32 -7.80
N ASN A 100 -5.24 7.58 -6.52
CA ASN A 100 -4.40 8.43 -5.69
C ASN A 100 -4.11 7.75 -4.36
N VAL A 101 -2.85 7.80 -3.92
CA VAL A 101 -2.41 7.27 -2.64
C VAL A 101 -1.74 8.41 -1.86
N ALA A 102 -2.46 8.96 -0.89
CA ALA A 102 -1.95 9.98 0.00
C ALA A 102 -1.37 9.36 1.28
N HIS A 103 -0.28 9.93 1.78
CA HIS A 103 0.45 9.40 2.92
C HIS A 103 0.76 10.49 3.97
N PRO A 104 -0.26 10.95 4.71
CA PRO A 104 -0.17 12.18 5.51
C PRO A 104 0.72 12.09 6.76
N SER A 105 0.90 10.90 7.36
CA SER A 105 1.74 10.70 8.54
C SER A 105 2.52 9.39 8.44
N CYS A 106 3.69 9.30 9.09
CA CYS A 106 4.43 8.04 9.24
C CYS A 106 5.46 7.97 10.37
N CYS A 107 5.59 6.80 10.96
CA CYS A 107 6.61 6.42 11.93
C CYS A 107 8.04 6.68 11.42
N ALA A 108 8.29 6.43 10.12
CA ALA A 108 9.60 6.70 9.51
C ALA A 108 9.96 8.21 9.53
N ARG A 109 8.96 9.10 9.65
CA ARG A 109 9.13 10.55 9.82
C ARG A 109 8.96 11.04 11.26
N GLY A 110 8.84 10.11 12.22
CA GLY A 110 8.67 10.39 13.64
C GLY A 110 7.23 10.57 14.11
N ASP A 111 6.23 10.31 13.26
CA ASP A 111 4.83 10.32 13.68
C ASP A 111 4.46 9.05 14.47
N GLY A 112 3.36 9.08 15.23
CA GLY A 112 2.93 7.90 15.99
C GLY A 112 2.37 6.74 15.14
N VAL A 113 1.92 7.03 13.91
CA VAL A 113 1.32 6.05 12.99
C VAL A 113 1.57 6.41 11.54
N CYS A 114 1.69 5.41 10.67
CA CYS A 114 1.64 5.60 9.22
C CYS A 114 0.19 5.53 8.72
N ARG A 115 -0.24 6.54 7.96
CA ARG A 115 -1.57 6.59 7.34
C ARG A 115 -1.45 6.51 5.84
N PHE A 116 -2.26 5.67 5.21
CA PHE A 116 -2.38 5.58 3.76
C PHE A 116 -3.84 5.77 3.38
N VAL A 117 -4.13 6.82 2.60
CA VAL A 117 -5.46 7.12 2.08
C VAL A 117 -5.45 6.82 0.59
N LEU A 118 -6.10 5.72 0.21
CA LEU A 118 -6.20 5.27 -1.16
C LEU A 118 -7.56 5.67 -1.71
N SER A 119 -7.61 6.29 -2.89
CA SER A 119 -8.87 6.69 -3.55
C SER A 119 -8.83 6.43 -5.05
N TRP A 120 -9.99 6.22 -5.67
CA TRP A 120 -10.13 5.92 -7.10
C TRP A 120 -11.46 6.44 -7.68
N GLU A 121 -11.62 6.35 -9.01
CA GLU A 121 -12.83 6.70 -9.76
C GLU A 121 -13.75 5.50 -10.04
#